data_AF-A0A4V3G644-F1
#
_entry.id   AF-A0A4V3G644-F1
#
_cell.length_a   1.000
_cell.length_b   1.000
_cell.length_c   1.000
_cell.angle_alpha   90.00
_cell.angle_beta   90.00
_cell.angle_gamma   90.00
#
_symmetry.space_group_name_H-M   'P 1'
#
loop_
_entity.id
_entity.type
_entity.pdbx_description
1 polymer ?
#
loop_
_entity_poly.entity_id
_entity_poly.type
_entity_poly.pdbx_seq_one_letter_code
_entity_poly.pdbx_strand_id
1 'polypeptide(L)'
;MLGTILLYTNKNREKEAKIIDALKEDFDILVLDPENLHETVGYLFGYEGYEANPKENIEPFAHEVIVFSVVDPSIISEVAKILKEHDVMIDRKAMLTEHNQKWKAIDLFVELDEEHHYFLKRNRLNMLLQLAMKVKPDTVPEDVRPVFQKAVVEAYDVLKKQSSADEIDQAIASLLPYFSGNEAL
;
A
#
# COMPACT_ATOMS: atom_id res chain seq x y z
N MET A 1 -9.05 -23.28 -9.73
CA MET A 1 -8.57 -22.91 -8.39
C MET A 1 -7.08 -22.63 -8.45
N LEU A 2 -6.72 -21.35 -8.34
CA LEU A 2 -5.37 -20.78 -8.45
C LEU A 2 -4.60 -20.86 -7.13
N GLY A 3 -5.30 -20.78 -6.00
CA GLY A 3 -4.72 -20.92 -4.66
C GLY A 3 -5.68 -20.46 -3.57
N THR A 4 -5.13 -20.12 -2.41
CA THR A 4 -5.89 -19.64 -1.26
C THR A 4 -5.60 -18.16 -1.02
N ILE A 5 -6.62 -17.41 -0.62
CA ILE A 5 -6.48 -16.02 -0.17
C ILE A 5 -6.97 -15.88 1.26
N LEU A 6 -6.24 -15.08 2.05
CA LEU A 6 -6.71 -14.59 3.33
C LEU A 6 -7.28 -13.19 3.12
N LEU A 7 -8.54 -13.00 3.49
CA LEU A 7 -9.28 -11.76 3.29
C LEU A 7 -9.66 -11.15 4.64
N TYR A 8 -9.26 -9.90 4.86
CA TYR A 8 -9.67 -9.10 6.00
C TYR A 8 -10.44 -7.86 5.55
N THR A 9 -11.63 -7.64 6.12
CA THR A 9 -12.54 -6.54 5.74
C THR A 9 -13.00 -5.69 6.92
N ASN A 10 -12.43 -5.90 8.12
CA ASN A 10 -12.87 -5.28 9.36
C ASN A 10 -14.40 -5.32 9.55
N LYS A 11 -15.02 -6.50 9.32
CA LYS A 11 -16.47 -6.75 9.43
C LYS A 11 -17.32 -5.94 8.44
N ASN A 12 -16.75 -5.37 7.37
CA ASN A 12 -17.52 -4.82 6.25
C ASN A 12 -18.13 -5.95 5.41
N ARG A 13 -19.29 -6.46 5.85
CA ARG A 13 -19.96 -7.62 5.24
C ARG A 13 -20.38 -7.39 3.80
N GLU A 14 -20.75 -6.16 3.42
CA GLU A 14 -21.13 -5.86 2.04
C GLU A 14 -19.92 -5.99 1.11
N LYS A 15 -18.80 -5.37 1.48
CA LYS A 15 -17.57 -5.43 0.68
C LYS A 15 -16.98 -6.82 0.67
N GLU A 16 -17.00 -7.52 1.80
CA GLU A 16 -16.61 -8.94 1.92
C GLU A 16 -17.38 -9.82 0.95
N ALA A 17 -18.72 -9.72 0.92
CA ALA A 17 -19.55 -10.51 0.02
C ALA A 17 -19.23 -10.23 -1.45
N LYS A 18 -19.00 -8.95 -1.83
CA LYS A 18 -18.60 -8.56 -3.19
C LYS A 18 -17.25 -9.17 -3.59
N ILE A 19 -16.26 -9.11 -2.69
CA ILE A 19 -14.93 -9.69 -2.94
C ILE A 19 -15.01 -11.20 -3.08
N ILE A 20 -15.79 -11.85 -2.22
CA ILE A 20 -16.00 -13.30 -2.28
C ILE A 20 -16.67 -13.67 -3.59
N ASP A 21 -17.75 -12.99 -3.99
CA ASP A 21 -18.44 -13.27 -5.24
C ASP A 21 -17.53 -13.13 -6.46
N ALA A 22 -16.66 -12.12 -6.45
CA ALA A 22 -15.73 -11.84 -7.53
C ALA A 22 -14.58 -12.86 -7.64
N LEU A 23 -14.18 -13.53 -6.55
CA LEU A 23 -12.94 -14.33 -6.50
C LEU A 23 -13.15 -15.82 -6.17
N LYS A 24 -14.32 -16.24 -5.70
CA LYS A 24 -14.60 -17.60 -5.22
C LYS A 24 -14.43 -18.72 -6.26
N GLU A 25 -14.56 -18.40 -7.55
CA GLU A 25 -14.39 -19.38 -8.63
C GLU A 25 -12.89 -19.70 -8.87
N ASP A 26 -12.04 -18.72 -8.57
CA ASP A 26 -10.60 -18.80 -8.78
C ASP A 26 -9.84 -19.17 -7.50
N PHE A 27 -10.34 -18.80 -6.31
CA PHE A 27 -9.61 -18.95 -5.06
C PHE A 27 -10.45 -19.58 -3.94
N ASP A 28 -9.78 -20.33 -3.08
CA ASP A 28 -10.29 -20.63 -1.74
C ASP A 28 -10.13 -19.40 -0.86
N ILE A 29 -11.21 -18.92 -0.24
CA ILE A 29 -11.21 -17.67 0.52
C ILE A 29 -11.33 -17.94 2.01
N LEU A 30 -10.30 -17.57 2.76
CA LEU A 30 -10.27 -17.57 4.22
C LEU A 30 -10.60 -16.17 4.73
N VAL A 31 -11.76 -16.00 5.34
CA VAL A 31 -12.16 -14.70 5.92
C VAL A 31 -11.59 -14.60 7.34
N LEU A 32 -10.80 -13.55 7.58
CA LEU A 32 -10.20 -13.26 8.88
C LEU A 32 -11.11 -12.37 9.72
N ASP A 33 -11.54 -12.87 10.89
CA ASP A 33 -12.20 -12.03 11.90
C ASP A 33 -11.16 -11.16 12.64
N PRO A 34 -11.45 -9.88 12.95
CA PRO A 34 -10.60 -9.03 13.78
C PRO A 34 -10.13 -9.66 15.09
N GLU A 35 -10.91 -10.55 15.70
CA GLU A 35 -10.51 -11.24 16.93
C GLU A 35 -9.29 -12.16 16.76
N ASN A 36 -8.98 -12.56 15.52
CA ASN A 36 -7.89 -13.48 15.19
C ASN A 36 -6.65 -12.78 14.63
N LEU A 37 -6.57 -11.44 14.71
CA LEU A 37 -5.40 -10.68 14.22
C LEU A 37 -4.08 -11.03 14.94
N HIS A 38 -4.17 -11.68 16.10
CA HIS A 38 -3.03 -12.12 16.91
C HIS A 38 -2.40 -13.41 16.39
N GLU A 39 -3.11 -14.14 15.52
CA GLU A 39 -2.63 -15.38 14.95
C GLU A 39 -1.54 -15.14 13.92
N THR A 40 -0.66 -16.13 13.77
CA THR A 40 0.34 -16.08 12.69
C THR A 40 -0.31 -16.29 11.34
N VAL A 41 0.22 -15.65 10.30
CA VAL A 41 -0.29 -15.81 8.94
C VAL A 41 -0.22 -17.29 8.50
N GLY A 42 0.86 -18.02 8.84
CA GLY A 42 0.99 -19.44 8.55
C GLY A 42 -0.10 -20.30 9.22
N TYR A 43 -0.45 -20.00 10.47
CA TYR A 43 -1.57 -20.66 11.16
C TYR A 43 -2.90 -20.38 10.47
N LEU A 44 -3.14 -19.13 10.08
CA LEU A 44 -4.37 -18.72 9.40
C LEU A 44 -4.55 -19.41 8.03
N PHE A 45 -3.45 -19.72 7.33
CA PHE A 45 -3.46 -20.53 6.10
C PHE A 45 -3.47 -22.05 6.35
N GLY A 46 -3.40 -22.50 7.61
CA GLY A 46 -3.41 -23.92 7.98
C GLY A 46 -2.13 -24.67 7.64
N TYR A 47 -0.98 -24.00 7.60
CA TYR A 47 0.30 -24.64 7.28
C TYR A 47 0.83 -25.49 8.43
N GLU A 48 1.44 -26.63 8.09
CA GLU A 48 2.05 -27.52 9.07
C GLU A 48 3.15 -26.82 9.88
N GLY A 49 3.20 -27.10 11.18
CA GLY A 49 4.17 -26.49 12.10
C GLY A 49 3.78 -25.12 12.65
N TYR A 50 2.60 -24.59 12.29
CA TYR A 50 2.03 -23.39 12.91
C TYR A 50 0.91 -23.78 13.88
N GLU A 51 1.01 -23.29 15.10
CA GLU A 51 0.02 -23.49 16.16
C GLU A 51 -0.67 -22.17 16.51
N ALA A 52 -1.82 -22.27 17.17
CA ALA A 52 -2.57 -21.10 17.63
C ALA A 52 -1.75 -20.30 18.64
N ASN A 53 -1.72 -18.98 18.46
CA ASN A 53 -1.11 -18.08 19.40
C ASN A 53 -1.98 -17.88 20.65
N PRO A 54 -1.38 -17.48 21.78
CA PRO A 54 -2.16 -17.01 22.92
C PRO A 54 -3.08 -15.87 22.50
N LYS A 55 -4.36 -15.95 22.89
CA LYS A 55 -5.35 -14.92 22.56
C LYS A 55 -4.89 -13.57 23.12
N GLU A 56 -4.83 -12.58 22.23
CA GLU A 56 -4.43 -11.22 22.56
C GLU A 56 -5.55 -10.26 22.12
N ASN A 57 -5.80 -9.24 22.94
CA ASN A 57 -6.76 -8.21 22.58
C ASN A 57 -6.06 -7.15 21.73
N ILE A 58 -6.27 -7.23 20.42
CA ILE A 58 -5.71 -6.31 19.42
C ILE A 58 -6.83 -5.43 18.90
N GLU A 59 -6.58 -4.13 18.80
CA GLU A 59 -7.50 -3.21 18.13
C GLU A 59 -7.70 -3.61 16.65
N PRO A 60 -8.93 -3.61 16.13
CA PRO A 60 -9.17 -3.93 14.73
C PRO A 60 -8.37 -3.03 13.78
N PHE A 61 -7.74 -3.66 12.79
CA PHE A 61 -7.02 -2.93 11.74
C PHE A 61 -8.02 -2.18 10.84
N ALA A 62 -7.69 -0.94 10.48
CA ALA A 62 -8.64 -0.05 9.82
C ALA A 62 -8.90 -0.40 8.34
N HIS A 63 -7.88 -0.90 7.65
CA HIS A 63 -7.91 -1.09 6.19
C HIS A 63 -8.19 -2.54 5.80
N GLU A 64 -8.78 -2.75 4.62
CA GLU A 64 -8.94 -4.11 4.09
C GLU A 64 -7.61 -4.64 3.55
N VAL A 65 -7.39 -5.93 3.73
CA VAL A 65 -6.15 -6.62 3.34
C VAL A 65 -6.48 -7.92 2.63
N ILE A 66 -5.73 -8.22 1.57
CA ILE A 66 -5.72 -9.53 0.91
C ILE A 66 -4.29 -10.09 0.89
N VAL A 67 -4.14 -11.33 1.35
CA VAL A 67 -2.88 -12.07 1.30
C VAL A 67 -3.06 -13.27 0.38
N PHE A 68 -2.16 -13.45 -0.59
CA PHE A 68 -2.22 -14.53 -1.57
C PHE A 68 -1.25 -15.65 -1.21
N SER A 69 -1.70 -16.90 -1.16
CA SER A 69 -0.81 -18.05 -0.95
C SER A 69 0.11 -18.33 -2.17
N VAL A 70 -0.20 -17.73 -3.32
CA VAL A 70 0.51 -17.95 -4.57
C VAL A 70 1.58 -16.89 -4.76
N VAL A 71 2.79 -17.34 -5.11
CA VAL A 71 3.96 -16.48 -5.33
C VAL A 71 4.09 -16.13 -6.82
N ASP A 72 3.05 -15.52 -7.39
CA ASP A 72 3.06 -15.02 -8.78
C ASP A 72 2.54 -13.57 -8.84
N PRO A 73 3.39 -12.58 -9.20
CA PRO A 73 2.99 -11.17 -9.29
C PRO A 73 1.91 -10.88 -10.32
N SER A 74 1.79 -11.71 -11.36
CA SER A 74 0.76 -11.56 -12.38
C SER A 74 -0.65 -11.76 -11.80
N ILE A 75 -0.79 -12.66 -10.83
CA ILE A 75 -2.06 -12.95 -10.14
C ILE A 75 -2.54 -11.73 -9.35
N ILE A 76 -1.64 -11.02 -8.65
CA ILE A 76 -2.02 -9.80 -7.93
C ILE A 76 -2.62 -8.77 -8.88
N SER A 77 -2.04 -8.64 -10.07
CA SER A 77 -2.50 -7.69 -11.10
C SER A 77 -3.86 -8.10 -11.67
N GLU A 78 -4.06 -9.39 -11.92
CA GLU A 78 -5.33 -9.94 -12.40
C GLU A 78 -6.44 -9.77 -11.36
N VAL A 79 -6.18 -10.11 -10.10
CA VAL A 79 -7.14 -9.92 -9.00
C VAL A 79 -7.49 -8.45 -8.83
N ALA A 80 -6.52 -7.54 -8.93
CA ALA A 80 -6.79 -6.11 -8.88
C ALA A 80 -7.71 -5.65 -10.03
N LYS A 81 -7.58 -6.24 -11.22
CA LYS A 81 -8.45 -5.97 -12.37
C LYS A 81 -9.86 -6.52 -12.13
N ILE A 82 -10.00 -7.77 -11.68
CA ILE A 82 -11.28 -8.40 -11.37
C ILE A 82 -12.03 -7.58 -10.31
N LEU A 83 -11.37 -7.21 -9.21
CA LEU A 83 -11.98 -6.41 -8.16
C LEU A 83 -12.45 -5.05 -8.67
N LYS A 84 -11.66 -4.40 -9.54
CA LYS A 84 -12.02 -3.13 -10.16
C LYS A 84 -13.27 -3.26 -11.06
N GLU A 85 -13.42 -4.36 -11.79
CA GLU A 85 -14.62 -4.64 -12.60
C GLU A 85 -15.88 -4.83 -11.74
N HIS A 86 -15.70 -5.16 -10.45
CA HIS A 86 -16.76 -5.29 -9.45
C HIS A 86 -16.90 -4.05 -8.54
N ASP A 87 -16.32 -2.91 -8.94
CA ASP A 87 -16.30 -1.66 -8.15
C ASP A 87 -15.70 -1.81 -6.74
N VAL A 88 -14.77 -2.74 -6.57
CA VAL A 88 -14.03 -2.95 -5.32
C VAL A 88 -12.57 -2.57 -5.49
N MET A 89 -12.05 -1.81 -4.53
CA MET A 89 -10.62 -1.50 -4.41
C MET A 89 -10.12 -1.96 -3.03
N ILE A 90 -8.98 -2.64 -3.04
CA ILE A 90 -8.21 -3.02 -1.86
C ILE A 90 -6.78 -2.59 -2.13
N ASP A 91 -6.21 -1.74 -1.28
CA ASP A 91 -4.87 -1.22 -1.51
C ASP A 91 -3.77 -2.08 -0.89
N ARG A 92 -4.06 -2.74 0.23
CA ARG A 92 -3.10 -3.59 0.95
C ARG A 92 -3.15 -5.01 0.40
N LYS A 93 -2.10 -5.40 -0.31
CA LYS A 93 -1.95 -6.72 -0.92
C LYS A 93 -0.58 -7.29 -0.61
N ALA A 94 -0.52 -8.55 -0.22
CA ALA A 94 0.74 -9.24 0.03
C ALA A 94 0.75 -10.63 -0.59
N MET A 95 1.93 -11.11 -0.96
CA MET A 95 2.14 -12.55 -1.13
C MET A 95 2.53 -13.16 0.21
N LEU A 96 2.05 -14.37 0.45
CA LEU A 96 2.59 -15.22 1.48
C LEU A 96 4.02 -15.62 1.09
N THR A 97 4.94 -15.49 2.03
CA THR A 97 6.35 -15.84 1.86
C THR A 97 6.81 -16.64 3.07
N GLU A 98 7.97 -17.30 2.96
CA GLU A 98 8.56 -18.02 4.10
C GLU A 98 8.86 -17.11 5.30
N HIS A 99 9.02 -15.81 5.06
CA HIS A 99 9.29 -14.81 6.07
C HIS A 99 8.01 -14.37 6.80
N ASN A 100 7.01 -13.91 6.07
CA ASN A 100 5.80 -13.32 6.68
C ASN A 100 4.80 -14.35 7.21
N GLN A 101 4.90 -15.64 6.83
CA GLN A 101 4.11 -16.70 7.46
C GLN A 101 4.32 -16.79 8.99
N LYS A 102 5.47 -16.35 9.50
CA LYS A 102 5.80 -16.35 10.94
C LYS A 102 5.27 -15.13 11.68
N TRP A 103 4.82 -14.12 10.96
CA TRP A 103 4.38 -12.86 11.53
C TRP A 103 2.94 -13.00 12.01
N LYS A 104 2.54 -12.23 13.03
CA LYS A 104 1.12 -12.08 13.33
C LYS A 104 0.45 -11.33 12.17
N ALA A 105 -0.82 -11.62 11.93
CA ALA A 105 -1.57 -10.92 10.89
C ALA A 105 -1.53 -9.40 11.08
N ILE A 106 -1.67 -8.91 12.32
CA ILE A 106 -1.57 -7.47 12.60
C ILE A 106 -0.21 -6.87 12.20
N ASP A 107 0.90 -7.57 12.45
CA ASP A 107 2.24 -7.04 12.17
C ASP A 107 2.46 -6.93 10.65
N LEU A 108 2.00 -7.94 9.89
CA LEU A 108 2.01 -7.87 8.43
C LEU A 108 1.12 -6.73 7.92
N PHE A 109 -0.05 -6.51 8.53
CA PHE A 109 -0.99 -5.49 8.07
C PHE A 109 -0.43 -4.08 8.30
N VAL A 110 0.23 -3.86 9.43
CA VAL A 110 0.92 -2.61 9.75
C VAL A 110 2.06 -2.36 8.75
N GLU A 111 2.90 -3.35 8.48
CA GLU A 111 3.99 -3.21 7.50
C GLU A 111 3.47 -2.84 6.11
N LEU A 112 2.41 -3.52 5.63
CA LEU A 112 1.76 -3.19 4.35
C LEU A 112 1.20 -1.77 4.35
N ASP A 113 0.75 -1.28 5.51
CA ASP A 113 0.26 0.07 5.68
C ASP A 113 1.35 1.12 5.51
N GLU A 114 2.47 0.90 6.18
CA GLU A 114 3.66 1.72 6.10
C GLU A 114 4.24 1.74 4.69
N GLU A 115 4.40 0.57 4.05
CA GLU A 115 4.85 0.45 2.66
C GLU A 115 3.93 1.24 1.72
N HIS A 116 2.61 1.08 1.86
CA HIS A 116 1.67 1.80 1.02
C HIS A 116 1.77 3.31 1.21
N HIS A 117 1.84 3.80 2.45
CA HIS A 117 2.02 5.22 2.73
C HIS A 117 3.33 5.76 2.17
N TYR A 118 4.41 4.99 2.26
CA TYR A 118 5.69 5.30 1.64
C TYR A 118 5.56 5.46 0.12
N PHE A 119 4.92 4.51 -0.55
CA PHE A 119 4.69 4.59 -2.00
C PHE A 119 3.83 5.79 -2.39
N LEU A 120 2.78 6.12 -1.64
CA LEU A 120 1.96 7.32 -1.89
C LEU A 120 2.80 8.60 -1.80
N LYS A 121 3.63 8.74 -0.76
CA LYS A 121 4.53 9.89 -0.60
C LYS A 121 5.52 9.97 -1.75
N ARG A 122 6.17 8.85 -2.09
CA ARG A 122 7.13 8.79 -3.19
C ARG A 122 6.51 9.15 -4.54
N ASN A 123 5.30 8.64 -4.82
CA ASN A 123 4.54 8.96 -6.02
C ASN A 123 4.17 10.44 -6.09
N ARG A 124 3.75 11.04 -4.96
CA ARG A 124 3.48 12.47 -4.86
C ARG A 124 4.72 13.31 -5.15
N LEU A 125 5.86 12.95 -4.56
CA LEU A 125 7.12 13.65 -4.83
C LEU A 125 7.52 13.54 -6.30
N ASN A 126 7.38 12.35 -6.91
CA ASN A 126 7.63 12.17 -8.34
C ASN A 126 6.71 13.04 -9.20
N MET A 127 5.42 13.10 -8.89
CA MET A 127 4.48 13.99 -9.59
C MET A 127 4.90 15.46 -9.49
N LEU A 128 5.23 15.95 -8.29
CA LEU A 128 5.69 17.33 -8.08
C LEU A 128 6.98 17.62 -8.86
N LEU A 129 7.93 16.68 -8.87
CA LEU A 129 9.15 16.82 -9.65
C LEU A 129 8.87 16.91 -11.15
N GLN A 130 7.98 16.06 -11.68
CA GLN A 130 7.57 16.12 -13.10
C GLN A 130 6.88 17.45 -13.45
N LEU A 131 6.08 18.01 -12.53
CA LEU A 131 5.50 19.34 -12.70
C LEU A 131 6.59 20.41 -12.69
N ALA A 132 7.53 20.34 -11.75
CA ALA A 132 8.65 21.27 -11.63
C ALA A 132 9.52 21.31 -12.88
N MET A 133 9.82 20.16 -13.46
CA MET A 133 10.61 20.05 -14.70
C MET A 133 9.91 20.66 -15.92
N LYS A 134 8.58 20.82 -15.88
CA LYS A 134 7.79 21.47 -16.94
C LYS A 134 7.66 22.98 -16.77
N VAL A 135 8.05 23.53 -15.61
CA VAL A 135 8.00 24.97 -15.35
C VAL A 135 9.03 25.67 -16.23
N LYS A 136 8.61 26.74 -16.93
CA LYS A 136 9.53 27.54 -17.75
C LYS A 136 10.37 28.44 -16.86
N PRO A 137 11.68 28.62 -17.12
CA PRO A 137 12.54 29.48 -16.29
C PRO A 137 12.04 30.93 -16.16
N ASP A 138 11.39 31.44 -17.20
CA ASP A 138 10.88 32.82 -17.27
C ASP A 138 9.60 33.04 -16.46
N THR A 139 8.92 31.96 -16.03
CA THR A 139 7.73 32.05 -15.17
C THR A 139 8.06 32.04 -13.68
N VAL A 140 9.32 31.79 -13.32
CA VAL A 140 9.79 31.82 -11.92
C VAL A 140 10.50 33.14 -11.67
N PRO A 141 10.10 33.91 -10.62
CA PRO A 141 10.80 35.13 -10.23
C PRO A 141 12.30 34.90 -10.02
N GLU A 142 13.12 35.86 -10.44
CA GLU A 142 14.59 35.71 -10.47
C GLU A 142 15.20 35.50 -9.08
N ASP A 143 14.63 36.13 -8.07
CA ASP A 143 15.01 35.99 -6.65
C ASP A 143 14.63 34.62 -6.06
N VAL A 144 13.57 33.99 -6.59
CA VAL A 144 13.08 32.67 -6.16
C VAL A 144 13.77 31.52 -6.88
N ARG A 145 14.23 31.75 -8.12
CA ARG A 145 14.80 30.72 -9.00
C ARG A 145 15.89 29.85 -8.37
N PRO A 146 16.87 30.38 -7.60
CA PRO A 146 17.91 29.55 -6.99
C PRO A 146 17.34 28.56 -5.96
N VAL A 147 16.37 29.00 -5.16
CA VAL A 147 15.72 28.16 -4.13
C VAL A 147 14.86 27.08 -4.79
N PHE A 148 14.13 27.44 -5.85
CA PHE A 148 13.36 26.49 -6.64
C PHE A 148 14.25 25.42 -7.28
N GLN A 149 15.34 25.82 -7.95
CA GLN A 149 16.28 24.88 -8.57
C GLN A 149 16.89 23.94 -7.53
N LYS A 150 17.27 24.46 -6.37
CA LYS A 150 17.78 23.64 -5.26
C LYS A 150 16.75 22.60 -4.82
N ALA A 151 15.49 22.99 -4.60
CA ALA A 151 14.42 22.07 -4.21
C ALA A 151 14.17 20.97 -5.28
N VAL A 152 14.28 21.30 -6.56
CA VAL A 152 14.17 20.33 -7.67
C VAL A 152 15.30 19.30 -7.63
N VAL A 153 16.54 19.75 -7.40
CA VAL A 153 17.70 18.85 -7.30
C VAL A 153 17.58 17.94 -6.07
N GLU A 154 17.21 18.49 -4.91
CA GLU A 154 17.01 17.70 -3.68
C GLU A 154 15.92 16.65 -3.86
N ALA A 155 14.79 17.00 -4.47
CA ALA A 155 13.72 16.06 -4.77
C ALA A 155 14.15 14.96 -5.73
N TYR A 156 14.95 15.29 -6.76
CA TYR A 156 15.51 14.31 -7.68
C TYR A 156 16.44 13.33 -6.95
N ASP A 157 17.33 13.83 -6.09
CA ASP A 157 18.25 13.00 -5.32
C ASP A 157 17.51 12.08 -4.34
N VAL A 158 16.48 12.59 -3.65
CA VAL A 158 15.62 11.80 -2.75
C VAL A 158 14.90 10.68 -3.49
N LEU A 159 14.43 10.91 -4.72
CA LEU A 159 13.78 9.86 -5.51
C LEU A 159 14.76 8.83 -6.08
N LYS A 160 16.01 9.24 -6.36
CA LYS A 160 17.04 8.38 -6.96
C LYS A 160 17.66 7.41 -5.94
N LYS A 161 17.75 7.80 -4.67
CA LYS A 161 18.24 6.92 -3.59
C LYS A 161 17.09 6.27 -2.82
N GLN A 162 17.38 5.23 -2.05
CA GLN A 162 16.44 4.70 -1.07
C GLN A 162 16.41 5.66 0.13
N SER A 163 15.46 6.60 0.08
CA SER A 163 15.27 7.63 1.12
C SER A 163 14.22 7.18 2.14
N SER A 164 14.31 7.71 3.37
CA SER A 164 13.28 7.51 4.39
C SER A 164 11.97 8.25 4.05
N ALA A 165 10.87 7.88 4.72
CA ALA A 165 9.60 8.59 4.58
C ALA A 165 9.73 10.08 4.95
N ASP A 166 10.51 10.39 5.98
CA ASP A 166 10.75 11.77 6.44
C ASP A 166 11.52 12.60 5.40
N GLU A 167 12.54 12.02 4.75
CA GLU A 167 13.28 12.68 3.67
C GLU A 167 12.36 13.00 2.47
N ILE A 168 11.43 12.08 2.15
CA ILE A 168 10.42 12.31 1.10
C ILE A 168 9.47 13.44 1.51
N ASP A 169 8.98 13.45 2.74
CA ASP A 169 8.08 14.51 3.23
C ASP A 169 8.76 15.88 3.23
N GLN A 170 10.03 15.95 3.62
CA GLN A 170 10.81 17.18 3.56
C GLN A 170 10.97 17.68 2.12
N ALA A 171 11.29 16.79 1.17
CA ALA A 171 11.40 17.16 -0.23
C ALA A 171 10.05 17.62 -0.82
N ILE A 172 8.94 16.97 -0.43
CA ILE A 172 7.59 17.41 -0.80
C ILE A 172 7.33 18.82 -0.23
N ALA A 173 7.63 19.05 1.05
CA ALA A 173 7.41 20.35 1.69
C ALA A 173 8.24 21.48 1.05
N SER A 174 9.43 21.17 0.55
CA SER A 174 10.28 22.12 -0.18
C SER A 174 9.73 22.46 -1.57
N LEU A 175 9.12 21.50 -2.29
CA LEU A 175 8.61 21.71 -3.66
C LEU A 175 7.15 22.19 -3.71
N LEU A 176 6.30 21.75 -2.79
CA LEU A 176 4.86 22.00 -2.80
C LEU A 176 4.49 23.50 -2.89
N PRO A 177 5.16 24.44 -2.19
CA PRO A 177 4.81 25.85 -2.24
C PRO A 177 4.83 26.47 -3.65
N TYR A 178 5.61 25.92 -4.57
CA TYR A 178 5.68 26.40 -5.95
C TYR A 178 4.48 25.97 -6.82
N PHE A 179 3.61 25.09 -6.30
CA PHE A 179 2.42 24.58 -6.98
C PHE A 179 1.11 24.89 -6.24
N SER A 180 1.18 25.22 -4.95
CA SER A 180 0.02 25.57 -4.11
C SER A 180 -0.63 26.94 -4.44
N GLY A 181 -0.18 27.63 -5.50
CA GLY A 181 -0.71 28.90 -5.98
C GLY A 181 -1.45 28.85 -7.32
N ASN A 182 -1.55 27.69 -7.97
CA ASN A 182 -2.27 27.52 -9.23
C ASN A 182 -3.52 26.65 -9.04
N GLU A 183 -4.57 27.23 -8.46
CA GLU A 183 -5.94 26.83 -8.80
C GLU A 183 -6.22 27.25 -10.26
N ALA A 184 -5.75 26.45 -11.22
CA ALA A 184 -6.29 26.32 -12.58
C ALA A 184 -5.31 25.48 -13.41
N LEU A 185 -5.46 24.16 -13.37
CA LEU A 185 -5.23 23.25 -14.50
C LEU A 185 -6.01 21.96 -14.26
#